data_AF-X6JXZ9-F1
#
_entry.id   AF-X6JXZ9-F1
#
_cell.length_a   1.000
_cell.length_b   1.000
_cell.length_c   1.000
_cell.angle_alpha   90.00
_cell.angle_beta   90.00
_cell.angle_gamma   90.00
#
_symmetry.space_group_name_H-M   'P 1'
#
loop_
_entity.id
_entity.type
_entity.pdbx_description
1 polymer ?
#
loop_
_entity_poly.entity_id
_entity_poly.type
_entity_poly.pdbx_seq_one_letter_code
_entity_poly.pdbx_strand_id
1 'polypeptide(L)' 'MTIRGHLEPASFVPWIMRHAAKLGLAHHIAHASTDRIELDIAGAAELIDMMEMGCSLGPIEVWVETIDRAPVEQKNI' A
#
# COMPACT_ATOMS: atom_id res chain seq x y z
N MET A 1 -2.95 4.52 -3.81
CA MET A 1 -2.56 3.19 -4.33
C MET A 1 -3.68 2.22 -3.97
N THR A 2 -4.02 1.31 -4.88
CA THR A 2 -5.04 0.28 -4.68
C THR A 2 -4.39 -1.07 -4.95
N ILE A 3 -4.48 -1.98 -3.99
CA ILE A 3 -3.93 -3.34 -4.06
C ILE A 3 -5.10 -4.32 -4.10
N ARG A 4 -5.08 -5.28 -5.02
CA ARG A 4 -6.13 -6.30 -5.18
C ARG A 4 -5.55 -7.70 -5.25
N GLY A 5 -6.33 -8.68 -4.82
CA GLY A 5 -5.96 -10.10 -4.88
C GLY A 5 -6.64 -10.89 -3.78
N HIS A 6 -5.99 -11.96 -3.30
CA HIS A 6 -6.41 -12.70 -2.11
C HIS A 6 -5.59 -12.23 -0.92
N LEU A 7 -6.15 -11.29 -0.16
CA LEU A 7 -5.45 -10.54 0.86
C LEU A 7 -5.86 -11.01 2.27
N GLU A 8 -4.94 -10.82 3.22
CA GLU A 8 -5.19 -10.99 4.66
C GLU A 8 -4.97 -9.63 5.35
N PRO A 9 -6.02 -8.80 5.53
CA PRO A 9 -5.88 -7.48 6.12
C PRO A 9 -5.23 -7.47 7.51
N ALA A 10 -5.47 -8.51 8.31
CA ALA A 10 -4.95 -8.59 9.67
C ALA A 10 -3.42 -8.66 9.71
N SER A 11 -2.78 -9.17 8.65
CA SER A 11 -1.33 -9.24 8.54
C SER A 11 -0.76 -8.22 7.55
N PHE A 12 -1.45 -7.96 6.44
CA PHE A 12 -0.94 -7.12 5.38
C PHE A 12 -0.94 -5.64 5.76
N VAL A 13 -1.97 -5.15 6.46
CA VAL A 13 -2.02 -3.74 6.89
C VAL A 13 -0.86 -3.40 7.85
N PRO A 14 -0.62 -4.16 8.93
CA PRO A 14 0.55 -3.93 9.79
C PRO A 14 1.88 -4.05 9.03
N TRP A 15 1.97 -4.98 8.07
CA TRP A 15 3.14 -5.13 7.21
C TRP A 15 3.38 -3.86 6.39
N ILE A 16 2.35 -3.33 5.73
CA ILE A 16 2.41 -2.12 4.91
C ILE A 16 2.88 -0.93 5.74
N MET A 17 2.24 -0.70 6.89
CA MET A 17 2.56 0.43 7.76
C MET A 17 4.00 0.38 8.25
N ARG A 18 4.48 -0.80 8.66
CA ARG A 18 5.87 -0.99 9.10
C ARG A 18 6.87 -0.70 7.97
N HIS A 19 6.59 -1.15 6.74
CA HIS A 19 7.49 -0.94 5.60
C HIS A 19 7.49 0.51 5.13
N ALA A 20 6.32 1.16 5.05
CA ALA A 20 6.21 2.58 4.75
C ALA A 20 6.97 3.43 5.79
N ALA A 21 6.79 3.15 7.08
CA ALA A 21 7.53 3.84 8.15
C ALA A 21 9.04 3.63 8.04
N LYS A 22 9.50 2.41 7.72
CA LYS A 22 10.92 2.10 7.53
C LYS A 22 11.53 2.86 6.36
N LEU A 23 10.77 3.09 5.29
CA LEU A 23 11.17 3.89 4.14
C LEU A 23 11.04 5.40 4.40
N GLY A 24 10.44 5.83 5.50
CA GLY A 24 10.19 7.26 5.78
C GLY A 24 9.04 7.85 4.95
N LEU A 25 8.10 7.01 4.51
CA LEU A 25 6.93 7.44 3.74
C LEU A 25 5.76 7.81 4.67
N ALA A 26 5.13 8.95 4.39
CA ALA A 26 3.84 9.27 4.98
C ALA A 26 2.78 8.35 4.35
N HIS A 27 1.89 7.80 5.18
CA HIS A 27 0.93 6.79 4.73
C HIS A 27 -0.36 6.82 5.53
N HIS A 28 -1.45 6.44 4.90
CA HIS A 28 -2.77 6.31 5.52
C HIS A 28 -3.54 5.18 4.83
N ILE A 29 -4.14 4.26 5.62
CA ILE A 29 -4.99 3.19 5.10
C ILE A 29 -6.42 3.73 5.00
N ALA A 30 -6.93 3.85 3.77
CA ALA A 30 -8.29 4.33 3.53
C ALA A 30 -9.33 3.19 3.56
N HIS A 31 -8.94 2.00 3.10
CA HIS A 31 -9.80 0.82 3.07
C HIS A 31 -8.98 -0.46 3.21
N ALA A 32 -9.52 -1.46 3.88
CA ALA A 32 -8.90 -2.79 3.97
C ALA A 32 -9.95 -3.90 4.04
N SER A 33 -9.82 -4.87 3.15
CA SER A 33 -10.68 -6.04 3.00
C SER A 33 -9.90 -7.18 2.34
N THR A 34 -10.46 -8.39 2.33
CA THR A 34 -9.80 -9.60 1.83
C THR A 34 -9.59 -9.61 0.31
N ASP A 35 -10.19 -8.69 -0.44
CA ASP A 35 -10.05 -8.55 -1.89
C ASP A 35 -9.43 -7.21 -2.33
N ARG A 36 -9.35 -6.24 -1.41
CA ARG A 36 -8.91 -4.87 -1.72
C ARG A 36 -8.33 -4.14 -0.51
N ILE A 37 -7.18 -3.49 -0.71
CA ILE A 37 -6.61 -2.49 0.20
C ILE A 37 -6.40 -1.19 -0.57
N GLU A 38 -6.83 -0.07 0.02
CA GLU A 38 -6.57 1.27 -0.50
C GLU A 38 -5.75 2.04 0.51
N LEU A 39 -4.66 2.66 0.02
CA LEU A 39 -3.76 3.45 0.85
C LEU A 39 -3.30 4.70 0.11
N ASP A 40 -3.24 5.80 0.85
CA ASP A 40 -2.55 7.01 0.45
C ASP A 40 -1.09 6.91 0.87
N ILE A 41 -0.19 7.34 0.00
CA ILE A 41 1.25 7.30 0.25
C ILE A 41 1.93 8.54 -0.33
N ALA A 42 2.85 9.13 0.42
CA ALA A 42 3.57 10.33 0.03
C ALA A 42 5.04 10.29 0.50
N GLY A 43 5.93 10.81 -0.35
CA GLY A 43 7.38 10.85 -0.12
C GLY A 43 8.14 10.93 -1.44
N ALA A 44 9.44 10.64 -1.40
CA ALA A 44 10.26 10.58 -2.61
C ALA A 44 9.75 9.48 -3.55
N ALA A 45 9.71 9.76 -4.85
CA ALA A 45 9.12 8.88 -5.85
C ALA A 45 9.78 7.49 -5.84
N GLU A 46 11.11 7.44 -5.74
CA GLU A 46 11.88 6.19 -5.74
C GLU A 46 11.51 5.30 -4.54
N LEU A 47 11.18 5.90 -3.40
CA LEU A 47 10.78 5.16 -2.19
C LEU A 47 9.34 4.65 -2.31
N ILE A 48 8.46 5.40 -2.98
CA ILE A 48 7.11 4.92 -3.30
C ILE A 48 7.19 3.74 -4.26
N ASP A 49 8.09 3.78 -5.25
CA ASP A 49 8.32 2.66 -6.17
C ASP A 49 8.85 1.42 -5.43
N MET A 50 9.77 1.60 -4.47
CA MET A 50 10.20 0.51 -3.59
C MET A 50 9.05 -0.06 -2.76
N MET A 51 8.14 0.80 -2.27
CA MET A 51 6.97 0.36 -1.50
C MET A 51 6.00 -0.45 -2.37
N GLU A 52 5.76 -0.02 -3.60
CA GLU A 52 4.95 -0.76 -4.57
C GLU A 52 5.53 -2.15 -4.85
N MET A 53 6.84 -2.23 -5.16
CA MET A 53 7.52 -3.50 -5.34
C MET A 53 7.40 -4.39 -4.10
N GLY A 54 7.56 -3.83 -2.89
CA GLY A 54 7.37 -4.57 -1.65
C GLY A 54 5.94 -5.11 -1.50
N CYS A 55 4.93 -4.28 -1.79
CA CYS A 55 3.53 -4.69 -1.72
C CYS A 55 3.19 -5.78 -2.74
N SER A 56 3.86 -5.84 -3.89
CA SER A 56 3.64 -6.91 -4.88
C SER A 56 4.04 -8.29 -4.35
N LEU A 57 4.95 -8.34 -3.37
CA LEU A 57 5.40 -9.57 -2.71
C LEU A 57 4.57 -9.87 -1.46
N GLY A 58 4.28 -8.84 -0.65
CA GLY A 58 3.50 -8.95 0.58
C GLY A 58 4.10 -9.92 1.62
N PRO A 59 3.36 -10.21 2.70
CA PRO A 59 3.64 -11.35 3.56
C PRO A 59 3.21 -12.67 2.90
N ILE A 60 3.69 -13.81 3.43
CA ILE A 60 3.58 -15.14 2.77
C ILE A 60 2.14 -15.62 2.56
N GLU A 61 1.22 -15.17 3.39
CA GLU A 61 -0.21 -15.50 3.38
C GLU A 61 -1.06 -14.64 2.42
N VAL A 62 -0.43 -13.67 1.75
CA VAL A 62 -1.10 -12.75 0.83
C VAL A 62 -0.73 -13.10 -0.61
N TRP A 63 -1.72 -13.04 -1.49
CA TRP A 63 -1.53 -13.10 -2.93
C TRP A 63 -1.99 -11.79 -3.57
N VAL A 64 -1.05 -10.98 -4.03
CA VAL A 64 -1.35 -9.74 -4.77
C VAL A 64 -1.42 -10.04 -6.26
N GLU A 65 -2.52 -9.62 -6.90
CA GLU A 65 -2.75 -9.79 -8.34
C GLU A 65 -2.45 -8.50 -9.09
N THR A 66 -2.94 -7.37 -8.58
CA THR A 66 -2.72 -6.06 -9.20
C THR A 66 -2.43 -4.98 -8.16
N ILE A 67 -1.62 -4.01 -8.58
CA ILE A 67 -1.42 -2.75 -7.87
C ILE A 67 -1.66 -1.62 -8.87
N ASP A 68 -2.58 -0.73 -8.53
CA ASP A 68 -2.88 0.46 -9.31
C ASP A 68 -2.48 1.70 -8.51
N ARG A 69 -1.68 2.58 -9.14
CA ARG A 69 -1.31 3.88 -8.58
C ARG A 69 -1.95 4.99 -9.40
N ALA A 70 -2.60 5.90 -8.68
CA ALA A 70 -3.01 7.19 -9.20
C ALA A 70 -2.45 8.28 -8.28
N PRO A 71 -2.01 9.42 -8.83
CA PRO A 71 -1.76 10.61 -8.02
C PRO A 71 -3.01 10.96 -7.22
N VAL A 72 -2.84 11.29 -5.94
CA VAL A 72 -3.94 11.82 -5.14
C VAL A 72 -4.07 13.29 -5.53
N GLU A 73 -5.18 13.66 -6.17
CA GLU A 73 -5.48 15.09 -6.38
C GLU A 73 -5.62 15.75 -5.01
N GLN A 74 -4.74 16.73 -4.73
CA GLN A 74 -4.95 17.60 -3.58
C GLN A 74 -6.20 18.43 -3.85
N LYS A 75 -7.31 18.08 -3.20
CA LYS A 75 -8.45 18.99 -3.11
C LYS A 75 -8.00 20.17 -2.27
N ASN A 76 -7.71 21.30 -2.91
CA ASN A 76 -7.53 22.57 -2.23
C ASN A 76 -8.82 22.86 -1.46
N ILE A 77 -8.75 22.84 -0.13
CA ILE A 77 -9.82 23.29 0.78
C ILE A 77 -9.57 24.75 1.11
#